data_AF-R9M316-F1
#
_entry.id   AF-R9M316-F1
#
_cell.length_a   1.000
_cell.length_b   1.000
_cell.length_c   1.000
_cell.angle_alpha   90.00
_cell.angle_beta   90.00
_cell.angle_gamma   90.00
#
_symmetry.space_group_name_H-M   'P 1'
#
loop_
_entity.id
_entity.type
_entity.pdbx_description
1 polymer ?
#
loop_
_entity_poly.entity_id
_entity_poly.type
_entity_poly.pdbx_seq_one_letter_code
_entity_poly.pdbx_strand_id
1 'polypeptide(L)'
;MKKCLVPLLCILFLLTGCAVQPSPLMGKISSELSSVVMTRYDCEGQTEFSLADEQIEMLRSWASGLSLKHERFKEGDSPSDVSGGEVYHFSLPDGDFSYRINGPDSCYLYTDGEWYRVRNPSFPFVLK
;
A
#
# COMPACT_ATOMS: atom_id res chain seq x y z
N MET A 1 -50.14 -25.59 37.75
CA MET A 1 -49.70 -24.53 36.82
C MET A 1 -48.19 -24.40 36.83
N LYS A 2 -47.46 -24.88 35.80
CA LYS A 2 -46.09 -24.46 35.46
C LYS A 2 -45.90 -24.71 33.96
N LYS A 3 -45.84 -23.65 33.16
CA LYS A 3 -45.67 -23.69 31.70
C LYS A 3 -44.16 -23.75 31.42
N CYS A 4 -43.67 -24.77 30.73
CA CYS A 4 -42.30 -24.77 30.20
C CYS A 4 -42.32 -24.18 28.79
N LEU A 5 -41.78 -22.96 28.69
CA LEU A 5 -41.64 -22.16 27.49
C LEU A 5 -40.36 -22.58 26.76
N VAL A 6 -40.48 -22.91 25.47
CA VAL A 6 -39.35 -23.21 24.57
C VAL A 6 -38.60 -21.92 24.22
N PRO A 7 -37.25 -21.91 24.14
CA PRO A 7 -36.55 -20.90 23.37
C PRO A 7 -35.98 -21.50 22.08
N LEU A 8 -36.49 -20.97 20.98
CA LEU A 8 -35.98 -20.97 19.61
C LEU A 8 -34.55 -20.36 19.62
N LEU A 9 -33.51 -21.17 19.45
CA LEU A 9 -32.13 -20.69 19.43
C LEU A 9 -31.77 -20.22 18.01
N CYS A 10 -31.74 -18.90 17.84
CA CYS A 10 -31.32 -18.19 16.63
C CYS A 10 -29.89 -18.58 16.24
N ILE A 11 -29.73 -19.34 15.15
CA ILE A 11 -28.46 -19.49 14.44
C ILE A 11 -28.20 -18.17 13.71
N LEU A 12 -27.50 -17.25 14.38
CA LEU A 12 -27.00 -16.03 13.78
C LEU A 12 -25.86 -16.40 12.81
N PHE A 13 -26.13 -16.22 11.52
CA PHE A 13 -25.14 -16.27 10.44
C PHE A 13 -23.99 -15.31 10.74
N LEU A 14 -22.81 -15.83 11.11
CA LEU A 14 -21.55 -15.09 11.08
C LEU A 14 -21.06 -15.00 9.64
N LEU A 15 -21.71 -14.15 8.83
CA LEU A 15 -21.14 -13.68 7.57
C LEU A 15 -20.08 -12.63 7.92
N THR A 16 -18.87 -13.07 8.27
CA THR A 16 -17.70 -12.19 8.21
C THR A 16 -17.39 -11.95 6.73
N GLY A 17 -18.11 -11.00 6.13
CA GLY A 17 -17.72 -10.45 4.84
C GLY A 17 -16.36 -9.78 5.00
N CYS A 18 -15.34 -10.28 4.29
CA CYS A 18 -14.11 -9.53 4.10
C CYS A 18 -14.47 -8.26 3.32
N ALA A 19 -14.77 -7.16 4.02
CA ALA A 19 -14.84 -5.85 3.41
C ALA A 19 -13.43 -5.52 2.91
N VAL A 20 -13.23 -5.57 1.60
CA VAL A 20 -12.01 -5.08 0.96
C VAL A 20 -11.95 -3.58 1.26
N GLN A 21 -11.01 -3.18 2.11
CA GLN A 21 -10.78 -1.76 2.36
C GLN A 21 -10.22 -1.15 1.07
N PRO A 22 -10.71 0.01 0.63
CA PRO A 22 -10.15 0.69 -0.52
C PRO A 22 -8.67 0.98 -0.29
N SER A 23 -7.86 0.83 -1.33
CA SER A 23 -6.42 1.11 -1.26
C SER A 23 -6.20 2.58 -0.88
N PRO A 24 -5.23 2.91 -0.01
CA PRO A 24 -4.86 4.30 0.28
C PRO A 24 -4.32 5.05 -0.94
N LEU A 25 -3.99 4.34 -2.03
CA LEU A 25 -3.60 4.96 -3.30
C LEU A 25 -4.79 5.27 -4.22
N MET A 26 -6.01 4.87 -3.83
CA MET A 26 -7.22 5.11 -4.62
C MET A 26 -7.45 6.62 -4.74
N GLY A 27 -7.60 7.10 -5.97
CA GLY A 27 -7.75 8.53 -6.26
C GLY A 27 -6.43 9.25 -6.54
N LYS A 28 -5.30 8.84 -5.93
CA LYS A 28 -3.96 9.40 -6.24
C LYS A 28 -3.46 8.96 -7.60
N ILE A 29 -3.59 7.67 -7.90
CA ILE A 29 -3.25 7.09 -9.21
C ILE A 29 -4.53 7.01 -10.04
N SER A 30 -5.03 8.18 -10.45
CA SER A 30 -6.25 8.31 -11.25
C SER A 30 -6.05 7.82 -12.69
N SER A 31 -7.14 7.60 -13.44
CA SER A 31 -7.07 7.26 -14.87
C SER A 31 -6.48 8.38 -15.71
N GLU A 32 -6.64 9.64 -15.27
CA GLU A 32 -6.20 10.84 -15.99
C GLU A 32 -4.76 11.27 -15.65
N LEU A 33 -4.06 10.48 -14.82
CA LEU A 33 -2.69 10.78 -14.42
C LEU A 33 -1.76 10.76 -15.64
N SER A 34 -1.21 11.94 -15.98
CA SER A 34 -0.40 12.13 -17.19
C SER A 34 1.07 12.49 -16.93
N SER A 35 1.47 12.60 -15.66
CA SER A 35 2.83 12.95 -15.28
C SER A 35 3.17 12.34 -13.94
N VAL A 36 4.23 11.54 -13.91
CA VAL A 36 4.78 10.97 -12.68
C VAL A 36 6.29 11.03 -12.77
N VAL A 37 6.91 11.53 -11.71
CA VAL A 37 8.36 11.41 -11.50
C VAL A 37 8.59 10.35 -10.44
N MET A 38 9.44 9.38 -10.74
CA MET A 38 9.87 8.36 -9.80
C MET A 38 11.32 8.58 -9.42
N THR A 39 11.61 8.72 -8.13
CA THR A 39 12.97 8.78 -7.61
C THR A 39 13.26 7.51 -6.82
N ARG A 40 14.26 6.76 -7.28
CA ARG A 40 14.79 5.57 -6.61
C ARG A 40 15.95 5.96 -5.72
N TYR A 41 15.93 5.52 -4.47
CA TYR A 41 17.02 5.67 -3.50
C TYR A 41 17.53 4.29 -3.11
N ASP A 42 18.82 4.06 -3.27
CA ASP A 42 19.49 2.81 -2.94
C ASP A 42 20.93 3.10 -2.42
N CYS A 43 21.76 2.07 -2.27
CA CYS A 43 23.14 2.24 -1.82
C CYS A 43 24.04 2.96 -2.84
N GLU A 44 23.64 3.04 -4.10
CA GLU A 44 24.38 3.72 -5.16
C GLU A 44 24.03 5.22 -5.22
N GLY A 45 22.92 5.62 -4.60
CA GLY A 45 22.51 7.00 -4.43
C GLY A 45 21.05 7.20 -4.81
N GLN A 46 20.77 8.26 -5.57
CA GLN A 46 19.44 8.54 -6.09
C GLN A 46 19.44 8.56 -7.61
N THR A 47 18.43 7.94 -8.23
CA THR A 47 18.18 8.01 -9.67
C THR A 47 16.74 8.43 -9.91
N GLU A 48 16.54 9.44 -10.76
CA GLU A 48 15.24 10.00 -11.09
C GLU A 48 14.80 9.60 -12.50
N PHE A 49 13.52 9.29 -12.66
CA PHE A 49 12.90 8.87 -13.91
C PHE A 49 11.57 9.60 -14.11
N SER A 50 11.40 10.28 -15.25
CA SER A 50 10.08 10.69 -15.70
C SER A 50 9.39 9.48 -16.35
N LEU A 51 8.22 9.10 -15.85
CA LEU A 51 7.50 7.93 -16.36
C LEU A 51 6.71 8.31 -17.62
N ALA A 52 6.87 7.51 -18.67
CA ALA A 52 6.02 7.55 -19.86
C ALA A 52 4.64 6.90 -19.58
N ASP A 53 3.67 7.13 -20.47
CA ASP A 53 2.29 6.63 -20.33
C ASP A 53 2.22 5.11 -20.06
N GLU A 54 3.01 4.30 -20.78
CA GLU A 54 3.08 2.86 -20.57
C GLU A 54 3.56 2.48 -19.15
N GLN A 55 4.51 3.24 -18.61
CA GLN A 55 5.03 3.03 -17.25
C GLN A 55 4.03 3.52 -16.19
N ILE A 56 3.24 4.55 -16.50
CA ILE A 56 2.14 4.99 -15.64
C ILE A 56 1.03 3.93 -15.58
N GLU A 57 0.72 3.26 -16.70
CA GLU A 57 -0.20 2.11 -16.70
C GLU A 57 0.34 0.95 -15.85
N MET A 58 1.63 0.64 -15.98
CA MET A 58 2.28 -0.38 -15.14
C MET A 58 2.24 0.00 -13.65
N LEU A 59 2.51 1.26 -13.31
CA LEU A 59 2.40 1.80 -11.96
C LEU A 59 0.99 1.58 -11.41
N ARG A 60 -0.05 1.89 -12.20
CA ARG A 60 -1.45 1.71 -11.81
C ARG A 60 -1.80 0.25 -11.57
N SER A 61 -1.36 -0.63 -12.47
CA SER A 61 -1.58 -2.07 -12.33
C SER A 61 -0.86 -2.63 -11.10
N TRP A 62 0.37 -2.20 -10.85
CA TRP A 62 1.12 -2.63 -9.66
C TRP A 62 0.45 -2.13 -8.37
N ALA A 63 0.16 -0.83 -8.30
CA ALA A 63 -0.42 -0.20 -7.13
C ALA A 63 -1.79 -0.79 -6.74
N SER A 64 -2.63 -1.10 -7.73
CA SER A 64 -3.94 -1.75 -7.52
C SER A 64 -3.81 -3.22 -7.10
N GLY A 65 -2.69 -3.88 -7.39
CA GLY A 65 -2.39 -5.24 -6.97
C GLY A 65 -1.84 -5.37 -5.55
N LEU A 66 -1.50 -4.27 -4.88
CA LEU A 66 -0.91 -4.32 -3.54
C LEU A 66 -1.95 -4.69 -2.47
N SER A 67 -1.58 -5.63 -1.61
CA SER A 67 -2.27 -5.98 -0.38
C SER A 67 -1.67 -5.18 0.77
N LEU A 68 -2.40 -4.15 1.19
CA LEU A 68 -1.94 -3.16 2.16
C LEU A 68 -2.64 -3.36 3.50
N LYS A 69 -1.87 -3.39 4.58
CA LYS A 69 -2.38 -3.37 5.94
C LYS A 69 -1.88 -2.13 6.64
N HIS A 70 -2.78 -1.25 7.07
CA HIS A 70 -2.43 -0.09 7.90
C HIS A 70 -1.65 -0.54 9.14
N GLU A 71 -0.55 0.13 9.43
CA GLU A 71 0.36 -0.22 10.51
C GLU A 71 0.81 1.03 11.25
N ARG A 72 0.60 1.05 12.57
CA ARG A 72 1.06 2.12 13.44
C ARG A 72 2.35 1.70 14.12
N PHE A 73 3.27 2.64 14.19
CA PHE A 73 4.53 2.49 14.89
C PHE A 73 4.48 3.29 16.20
N LYS A 74 5.40 2.99 17.11
CA LYS A 74 5.56 3.81 18.31
C LYS A 74 6.08 5.19 17.90
N GLU A 75 5.85 6.17 18.74
CA GLU A 75 6.41 7.50 18.51
C GLU A 75 7.94 7.43 18.40
N GLY A 76 8.49 8.01 17.33
CA GLY A 76 9.91 7.95 17.02
C GLY A 76 10.37 6.70 16.26
N ASP A 77 9.52 5.67 16.13
CA ASP A 77 9.81 4.49 15.32
C ASP A 77 9.13 4.60 13.95
N SER A 78 9.84 4.22 12.89
CA SER A 78 9.30 4.12 11.55
C SER A 78 10.08 3.09 10.72
N PRO A 79 9.48 2.58 9.63
CA PRO A 79 10.23 1.82 8.64
C PRO A 79 11.42 2.58 8.04
N SER A 80 11.47 3.91 8.15
CA SER A 80 12.59 4.72 7.65
C SER A 80 13.85 4.68 8.51
N ASP A 81 13.77 4.17 9.75
CA ASP A 81 14.92 4.12 10.67
C ASP A 81 15.84 2.91 10.44
N VAL A 82 15.50 2.04 9.49
CA VAL A 82 16.31 0.88 9.11
C VAL A 82 17.38 1.30 8.11
N SER A 83 18.64 1.04 8.44
CA SER A 83 19.76 1.24 7.52
C SER A 83 19.72 0.27 6.35
N GLY A 84 19.89 0.80 5.14
CA GLY A 84 19.86 0.03 3.90
C GLY A 84 18.46 -0.08 3.30
N GLY A 85 18.33 -0.96 2.30
CA GLY A 85 17.09 -1.11 1.54
C GLY A 85 17.01 -0.16 0.35
N GLU A 86 15.83 -0.16 -0.26
CA GLU A 86 15.55 0.58 -1.47
C GLU A 86 14.23 1.34 -1.30
N VAL A 87 14.17 2.58 -1.77
CA VAL A 87 12.97 3.42 -1.72
C VAL A 87 12.62 3.90 -3.10
N TYR A 88 11.36 3.69 -3.49
CA TYR A 88 10.76 4.26 -4.67
C TYR A 88 9.82 5.37 -4.23
N HIS A 89 10.20 6.63 -4.46
CA HIS A 89 9.35 7.79 -4.23
C HIS A 89 8.66 8.16 -5.54
N PHE A 90 7.35 8.35 -5.50
CA PHE A 90 6.57 8.78 -6.65
C PHE A 90 6.00 10.16 -6.36
N SER A 91 6.36 11.13 -7.19
CA SER A 91 5.80 12.47 -7.19
C SER A 91 4.69 12.57 -8.23
N LEU A 92 3.47 12.89 -7.78
CA LEU A 92 2.27 12.98 -8.59
C LEU A 92 1.63 14.37 -8.40
N PRO A 93 0.83 14.87 -9.37
CA PRO A 93 0.12 16.14 -9.23
C PRO A 93 -0.79 16.20 -7.99
N ASP A 94 -1.44 15.08 -7.65
CA ASP A 94 -2.40 14.99 -6.54
C ASP A 94 -1.77 14.43 -5.25
N GLY A 95 -0.45 14.49 -5.16
CA GLY A 95 0.33 14.18 -3.96
C GLY A 95 1.09 12.86 -4.02
N ASP A 96 2.08 12.77 -3.15
CA ASP A 96 3.13 11.79 -3.27
C ASP A 96 2.87 10.52 -2.46
N PHE A 97 3.62 9.48 -2.80
CA PHE A 97 3.76 8.31 -1.94
C PHE A 97 5.14 7.68 -2.11
N SER A 98 5.56 6.90 -1.12
CA SER A 98 6.82 6.17 -1.16
C SER A 98 6.59 4.69 -0.89
N TYR A 99 7.29 3.83 -1.63
CA TYR A 99 7.37 2.40 -1.39
C TYR A 99 8.79 2.03 -0.96
N ARG A 100 8.91 1.42 0.20
CA ARG A 100 10.18 1.09 0.85
C ARG A 100 10.33 -0.42 0.95
N ILE A 101 11.48 -0.93 0.51
CA ILE A 101 11.89 -2.33 0.57
C ILE A 101 13.04 -2.44 1.58
N ASN A 102 12.75 -2.83 2.82
CA ASN A 102 13.76 -3.06 3.86
C ASN A 102 14.22 -4.53 3.93
N GLY A 103 13.65 -5.40 3.10
CA GLY A 103 13.95 -6.83 3.04
C GLY A 103 12.80 -7.60 2.38
N PRO A 104 12.97 -8.91 2.11
CA PRO A 104 12.01 -9.70 1.32
C PRO A 104 10.56 -9.63 1.84
N ASP A 105 10.38 -9.65 3.15
CA ASP A 105 9.08 -9.62 3.81
C ASP A 105 8.84 -8.33 4.62
N SER A 106 9.68 -7.31 4.42
CA SER A 106 9.68 -6.05 5.19
C SER A 106 9.54 -4.88 4.22
N CYS A 107 8.38 -4.82 3.56
CA CYS A 107 8.06 -3.76 2.61
C CYS A 107 6.89 -2.91 3.12
N TYR A 108 6.99 -1.60 2.92
CA TYR A 108 6.03 -0.63 3.43
C TYR A 108 5.72 0.42 2.38
N LEU A 109 4.48 0.89 2.42
CA LEU A 109 4.02 2.05 1.69
C LEU A 109 3.77 3.19 2.68
N TYR A 110 4.21 4.39 2.33
CA TYR A 110 3.94 5.62 3.05
C TYR A 110 3.18 6.57 2.15
N THR A 111 2.00 6.99 2.60
CA THR A 111 1.20 8.00 1.91
C THR A 111 0.27 8.67 2.92
N ASP A 112 -0.04 9.95 2.70
CA ASP A 112 -0.94 10.74 3.54
C ASP A 112 -0.60 10.72 5.04
N GLY A 113 0.70 10.68 5.38
CA GLY A 113 1.16 10.66 6.76
C GLY A 113 1.07 9.30 7.45
N GLU A 114 0.63 8.26 6.74
CA GLU A 114 0.31 6.95 7.31
C GLU A 114 1.16 5.84 6.70
N TRP A 115 1.47 4.83 7.51
CA TRP A 115 2.22 3.66 7.10
C TRP A 115 1.32 2.45 6.83
N TYR A 116 1.65 1.73 5.78
CA TYR A 116 0.98 0.50 5.39
C TYR A 116 2.00 -0.58 5.13
N ARG A 117 1.87 -1.73 5.79
CA ARG A 117 2.68 -2.90 5.48
C ARG A 117 2.16 -3.56 4.21
N VAL A 118 3.07 -3.87 3.29
CA VAL A 118 2.77 -4.61 2.07
C VAL A 118 2.86 -6.11 2.37
N ARG A 119 1.77 -6.85 2.08
CA ARG A 119 1.64 -8.28 2.39
C ARG A 119 2.00 -9.20 1.23
N ASN A 120 2.06 -8.65 0.03
CA ASN A 120 2.50 -9.30 -1.21
C ASN A 120 3.57 -8.44 -1.91
N PRO A 121 4.77 -8.29 -1.32
CA PRO A 121 5.80 -7.41 -1.88
C PRO A 121 6.15 -7.75 -3.33
N SER A 122 6.23 -6.73 -4.16
CA SER A 122 6.74 -6.82 -5.53
C SER A 122 7.42 -5.50 -5.90
N PHE A 123 8.28 -5.53 -6.91
CA PHE A 123 8.83 -4.29 -7.46
C PHE A 123 7.74 -3.53 -8.23
N PRO A 124 7.72 -2.18 -8.19
CA PRO A 124 6.74 -1.38 -8.91
C PRO A 124 6.71 -1.70 -10.41
N PHE A 125 7.89 -1.77 -11.00
CA PHE A 125 8.15 -2.29 -12.33
C PHE A 125 9.66 -2.35 -12.52
N VAL A 126 10.13 -3.20 -13.43
CA VAL A 126 11.54 -3.21 -13.81
C VAL A 126 11.74 -2.10 -14.82
N LEU A 127 12.39 -1.02 -14.41
CA LEU A 127 12.97 -0.07 -15.37
C LEU A 127 14.14 -0.77 -16.05
N LYS A 128 13.98 -1.08 -17.34
CA LYS A 128 15.09 -1.52 -18.19
C LYS A 128 15.90 -0.33 -18.66
#